data_AF-A0A5J5X1Y8-F1
#
_entry.id   AF-A0A5J5X1Y8-F1
#
_cell.length_a   1.000
_cell.length_b   1.000
_cell.length_c   1.000
_cell.angle_alpha   90.00
_cell.angle_beta   90.00
_cell.angle_gamma   90.00
#
_symmetry.space_group_name_H-M   'P 1'
#
loop_
_entity.id
_entity.type
_entity.pdbx_description
1 polymer ?
#
loop_
_entity_poly.entity_id
_entity_poly.type
_entity_poly.pdbx_seq_one_letter_code
_entity_poly.pdbx_strand_id
1 'polypeptide(L)' 'MFQKSIGIPDKKKGEEMIAASAVLKGTVLEPEDFAHAALYLASDEAKFISGVNLPLDGGYSLSNQSWKMGFAALFE' A
#
# COMPACT_ATOMS: atom_id res chain seq x y z
N MET A 1 14.13 -12.78 -2.79
CA MET A 1 14.98 -12.23 -3.90
C MET A 1 14.74 -10.75 -4.09
N PHE A 2 13.48 -10.29 -4.17
CA PHE A 2 13.11 -8.89 -4.40
C PHE A 2 13.54 -7.89 -3.29
N GLN A 3 13.51 -8.27 -2.01
CA GLN A 3 13.91 -7.41 -0.89
C GLN A 3 15.39 -7.01 -0.91
N LYS A 4 16.27 -7.95 -1.26
CA LYS A 4 17.73 -7.73 -1.31
C LYS A 4 18.14 -6.76 -2.43
N SER A 5 17.39 -6.69 -3.53
CA SER A 5 17.71 -5.84 -4.69
C SER A 5 17.36 -4.36 -4.51
N ILE A 6 16.54 -4.01 -3.52
CA ILE A 6 16.16 -2.62 -3.18
C ILE A 6 16.75 -2.16 -1.84
N GLY A 7 17.71 -2.91 -1.29
CA GLY A 7 18.38 -2.56 -0.03
C GLY A 7 17.50 -2.69 1.21
N ILE A 8 16.36 -3.39 1.13
CA ILE A 8 15.50 -3.63 2.30
C ILE A 8 16.10 -4.77 3.12
N PRO A 9 16.54 -4.50 4.37
CA PRO A 9 17.34 -5.44 5.16
C PRO A 9 16.54 -6.67 5.63
N ASP A 10 15.24 -6.52 5.89
CA ASP A 10 14.36 -7.59 6.33
C ASP A 10 12.88 -7.33 5.96
N LYS A 11 12.06 -8.40 5.98
CA LYS A 11 10.64 -8.35 5.59
C LYS A 11 9.85 -7.32 6.41
N LYS A 12 10.05 -7.29 7.72
CA LYS A 12 9.30 -6.43 8.64
C LYS A 12 9.61 -4.95 8.36
N LYS A 13 10.88 -4.60 8.19
CA LYS A 13 11.27 -3.23 7.79
C LYS A 13 10.71 -2.85 6.42
N GLY A 14 10.60 -3.80 5.49
CA GLY A 14 9.95 -3.57 4.21
C GLY A 14 8.46 -3.23 4.33
N GLU A 15 7.73 -4.00 5.15
CA GLU A 15 6.31 -3.76 5.44
C GLU A 15 6.09 -2.43 6.15
N GLU A 16 6.93 -2.12 7.16
CA GLU A 16 6.92 -0.85 7.87
C GLU A 16 7.20 0.33 6.94
N MET A 17 8.16 0.23 6.01
CA MET A 17 8.44 1.26 5.01
C MET A 17 7.26 1.52 4.09
N ILE A 18 6.59 0.47 3.61
CA ILE A 18 5.42 0.61 2.73
C ILE A 18 4.27 1.27 3.50
N ALA A 19 3.97 0.79 4.72
CA ALA A 19 2.94 1.38 5.58
C ALA A 19 3.24 2.84 5.95
N ALA A 20 4.51 3.18 6.20
CA ALA A 20 4.94 4.55 6.46
C ALA A 20 4.74 5.47 5.25
N SER A 21 4.79 4.92 4.03
CA SER A 21 4.64 5.66 2.78
C SER A 21 3.17 5.80 2.33
N ALA A 22 2.30 4.84 2.65
CA ALA A 22 0.87 4.88 2.33
C ALA A 22 0.15 6.06 3.03
N VAL A 23 -1.01 6.49 2.53
CA VAL A 23 -1.82 7.52 3.19
C VAL A 23 -2.45 6.95 4.48
N LEU A 24 -2.94 5.72 4.43
CA LEU A 24 -3.48 4.99 5.58
C LEU A 24 -2.36 4.67 6.58
N LYS A 25 -2.58 4.99 7.87
CA LYS A 25 -1.61 4.81 8.96
C LYS A 25 -2.10 3.79 9.99
N GLY A 26 -1.14 3.19 10.71
CA GLY A 26 -1.42 2.31 11.84
C GLY A 26 -1.72 0.85 11.48
N THR A 27 -1.60 0.49 10.19
CA THR A 27 -1.76 -0.89 9.72
C THR A 27 -0.76 -1.19 8.61
N VAL A 28 -0.50 -2.47 8.40
CA VAL A 28 0.23 -3.00 7.24
C VAL A 28 -0.75 -3.71 6.32
N LEU A 29 -0.45 -3.78 5.03
CA LEU A 29 -1.25 -4.53 4.08
C LEU A 29 -0.94 -6.02 4.23
N GLU A 30 -1.96 -6.83 4.50
CA GLU A 30 -1.83 -8.26 4.74
C GLU A 30 -2.50 -9.10 3.61
N PRO A 31 -2.11 -10.37 3.42
CA PRO A 31 -2.77 -11.26 2.45
C PRO A 31 -4.29 -11.35 2.63
N GLU A 32 -4.77 -11.25 3.86
CA GLU A 32 -6.18 -11.28 4.24
C GLU A 32 -6.95 -10.10 3.65
N ASP A 33 -6.33 -8.92 3.50
CA ASP A 33 -6.97 -7.76 2.88
C ASP A 33 -7.30 -8.02 1.41
N PHE A 34 -6.41 -8.70 0.69
CA PHE A 34 -6.65 -9.14 -0.68
C PHE A 34 -7.76 -10.19 -0.74
N ALA A 35 -7.76 -11.14 0.20
CA ALA A 35 -8.79 -12.17 0.27
C ALA A 35 -10.18 -11.55 0.53
N HIS A 36 -10.29 -10.58 1.43
CA HIS A 36 -11.54 -9.86 1.70
C HIS A 36 -12.01 -9.04 0.50
N ALA A 37 -11.12 -8.34 -0.19
CA ALA A 37 -11.48 -7.61 -1.40
C ALA A 37 -11.96 -8.53 -2.52
N ALA A 38 -11.28 -9.67 -2.72
CA ALA A 38 -11.71 -10.69 -3.67
C ALA A 38 -13.08 -11.29 -3.28
N LEU A 39 -13.30 -11.55 -1.99
CA LEU A 39 -14.57 -12.03 -1.48
C LEU A 39 -15.70 -11.03 -1.72
N TYR A 40 -15.46 -9.74 -1.48
CA TYR A 40 -16.41 -8.67 -1.79
C TYR A 40 -16.74 -8.60 -3.28
N LEU A 41 -15.74 -8.66 -4.15
CA LEU A 41 -15.98 -8.65 -5.60
C LEU A 41 -16.72 -9.91 -6.10
N ALA A 42 -16.60 -11.03 -5.37
CA ALA A 42 -17.31 -12.26 -5.68
C ALA A 42 -18.73 -12.33 -5.09
N SER A 43 -19.12 -11.36 -4.25
CA SER A 43 -20.39 -11.40 -3.52
C SER A 43 -21.53 -10.67 -4.25
N ASP A 44 -22.76 -10.89 -3.79
CA ASP A 44 -23.97 -10.26 -4.38
C ASP A 44 -23.97 -8.73 -4.23
N GLU A 45 -23.25 -8.20 -3.25
CA GLU A 45 -23.05 -6.77 -3.03
C GLU A 45 -22.31 -6.09 -4.18
N ALA A 46 -21.47 -6.82 -4.93
CA ALA A 46 -20.72 -6.32 -6.07
C ALA A 46 -21.40 -6.56 -7.43
N LYS A 47 -22.69 -6.95 -7.47
CA LYS A 47 -23.40 -7.39 -8.68
C LYS A 47 -23.33 -6.48 -9.92
N PHE A 48 -23.04 -5.20 -9.75
CA PHE A 48 -22.95 -4.22 -10.85
C PHE A 48 -21.54 -3.63 -11.00
N ILE A 49 -20.57 -4.12 -10.23
CA ILE A 49 -19.17 -3.69 -10.30
C ILE A 49 -18.47 -4.62 -11.28
N SER A 50 -18.09 -4.09 -12.44
CA SER A 50 -17.34 -4.81 -13.47
C SER A 50 -16.42 -3.87 -14.22
N GLY A 51 -15.26 -4.38 -14.68
CA GLY A 51 -14.28 -3.60 -15.44
C GLY A 51 -13.47 -2.59 -14.62
N VAL A 52 -13.54 -2.64 -13.28
CA VAL A 52 -12.78 -1.75 -12.39
C VAL A 52 -11.44 -2.37 -11.99
N ASN A 53 -10.40 -1.55 -11.87
CA ASN A 53 -9.20 -1.90 -11.13
C ASN A 53 -9.36 -1.40 -9.68
N LEU A 54 -9.30 -2.29 -8.70
CA LEU A 54 -9.47 -1.97 -7.28
C LEU A 54 -8.09 -1.93 -6.58
N PRO A 55 -7.43 -0.75 -6.48
CA PRO A 55 -6.14 -0.65 -5.81
C PRO A 55 -6.28 -0.87 -4.29
N LEU A 56 -5.50 -1.81 -3.77
CA LEU A 56 -5.38 -2.10 -2.34
C LEU A 56 -3.99 -1.69 -1.86
N ASP A 57 -3.73 -0.39 -1.77
CA ASP A 57 -2.39 0.14 -1.47
C ASP A 57 -2.38 1.19 -0.35
N GLY A 58 -3.51 1.34 0.37
CA GLY A 58 -3.65 2.34 1.42
C GLY A 58 -3.50 3.79 0.92
N GLY A 59 -3.75 4.05 -0.37
CA GLY A 59 -3.62 5.37 -0.98
C GLY A 59 -2.17 5.74 -1.34
N TYR A 60 -1.24 4.79 -1.30
CA TYR A 60 0.16 5.01 -1.67
C TYR A 60 0.28 5.67 -3.04
N SER A 61 -0.41 5.15 -4.06
CA SER A 61 -0.35 5.62 -5.45
C SER A 61 -0.94 7.02 -5.67
N LEU A 62 -1.71 7.53 -4.71
CA LEU A 62 -2.32 8.87 -4.78
C LEU A 62 -1.41 9.98 -4.26
N SER A 63 -0.27 9.61 -3.64
CA SER A 63 0.62 10.55 -2.97
C SER A 63 2.00 10.57 -3.61
N ASN A 64 2.56 11.76 -3.82
CA ASN A 64 3.95 11.91 -4.21
C ASN A 64 4.84 12.15 -2.97
N GLN A 65 5.60 11.13 -2.57
CA GLN A 65 6.50 11.18 -1.42
C GLN A 65 7.71 12.12 -1.62
N SER A 66 8.04 12.52 -2.85
CA SER A 66 9.19 13.39 -3.12
C SER A 66 9.06 14.77 -2.48
N TRP A 67 7.84 15.31 -2.38
CA TRP A 67 7.60 16.58 -1.72
C TRP A 67 7.83 16.50 -0.21
N LYS A 68 7.41 15.42 0.44
CA LYS A 68 7.69 15.19 1.86
C LYS A 68 9.17 15.14 2.14
N MET A 69 9.92 14.38 1.34
CA MET A 69 11.38 14.28 1.48
C MET A 69 12.07 15.63 1.19
N GLY A 70 11.62 16.33 0.15
CA GLY A 70 12.16 17.64 -0.21
C GLY A 70 11.95 18.69 0.87
N PHE A 71 10.77 18.74 1.50
CA PHE A 71 10.53 19.63 2.64
C PHE A 71 11.31 19.20 3.88
N ALA A 72 11.41 17.90 4.18
CA ALA A 72 12.23 17.42 5.28
C ALA A 72 13.69 17.88 5.13
N ALA A 73 14.27 17.74 3.94
CA ALA A 73 15.64 18.17 3.65
C ALA A 73 15.87 19.70 3.69
N LEU A 74 14.81 20.52 3.61
CA LEU A 74 14.90 21.98 3.69
C LEU A 74 14.80 22.52 5.12
N PHE A 75 14.23 21.74 6.04
CA PHE A 75 13.95 22.14 7.42
C PHE A 75 14.62 21.25 8.47
N GLU A 76 15.47 20.30 8.05
CA GLU A 76 16.52 19.63 8.83
C GLU A 76 17.85 20.41 8.74
#